data_AF-A0A3D5UXY5-F1
#
_entry.id   AF-A0A3D5UXY5-F1
#
_cell.length_a   1.000
_cell.length_b   1.000
_cell.length_c   1.000
_cell.angle_alpha   90.00
_cell.angle_beta   90.00
_cell.angle_gamma   90.00
#
_symmetry.space_group_name_H-M   'P 1'
#
loop_
_entity.id
_entity.type
_entity.pdbx_description
1 polymer ?
#
loop_
_entity_poly.entity_id
_entity_poly.type
_entity_poly.pdbx_seq_one_letter_code
_entity_poly.pdbx_strand_id
1 'polypeptide(L)'
;YNATLGAAHLGDLVENEFSGSYIMSIAAYNAGASRVRQWVTQYGDPRSTAVDPIDWIESIPFSETRNYVQRVMENLEVYRGRLSGQTEPVRIEADLVRYRGATPITTPAPSPSPSNVPLAPPSLASPASNAPVPIATPAEGAMAPVVEAGDN
;
A
#
# COMPACT_ATOMS: atom_id res chain seq x y z
N TYR A 1 -15.19 10.92 7.12
CA TYR A 1 -15.25 9.81 8.09
C TYR A 1 -14.51 8.57 7.58
N ASN A 2 -14.94 7.95 6.48
CA ASN A 2 -14.31 6.73 5.94
C ASN A 2 -12.81 6.89 5.60
N ALA A 3 -12.42 8.01 4.99
CA ALA A 3 -11.01 8.28 4.68
C ALA A 3 -10.14 8.39 5.94
N THR A 4 -10.64 9.03 7.00
CA THR A 4 -9.92 9.19 8.27
C THR A 4 -9.71 7.84 8.96
N LEU A 5 -10.76 7.00 8.99
CA LEU A 5 -10.67 5.67 9.58
C LEU A 5 -9.71 4.76 8.76
N GLY A 6 -9.80 4.80 7.43
CA GLY A 6 -8.89 4.07 6.56
C GLY A 6 -7.44 4.51 6.71
N ALA A 7 -7.18 5.82 6.79
CA ALA A 7 -5.86 6.37 7.02
C ALA A 7 -5.29 5.97 8.39
N ALA A 8 -6.14 6.00 9.44
CA ALA A 8 -5.74 5.55 10.77
C ALA A 8 -5.38 4.05 10.77
N HIS A 9 -6.19 3.21 10.13
CA HIS A 9 -5.91 1.78 10.02
C HIS A 9 -4.63 1.50 9.23
N LEU A 10 -4.42 2.16 8.09
CA LEU A 10 -3.20 2.01 7.31
C LEU A 10 -1.97 2.49 8.10
N GLY A 11 -2.10 3.61 8.84
CA GLY A 11 -1.06 4.10 9.74
C GLY A 11 -0.67 3.06 10.79
N ASP A 12 -1.65 2.42 11.42
CA ASP A 12 -1.43 1.36 12.41
C ASP A 12 -0.70 0.14 11.81
N LEU A 13 -1.08 -0.29 10.60
CA LEU A 13 -0.36 -1.36 9.90
C LEU A 13 1.11 -0.99 9.64
N VAL A 14 1.34 0.24 9.20
CA VAL A 14 2.68 0.74 8.85
C VAL A 14 3.54 1.00 10.09
N GLU A 15 2.98 1.49 11.18
CA GLU A 15 3.75 1.86 12.38
C GLU A 15 3.91 0.69 13.33
N ASN A 16 2.82 -0.01 13.63
CA ASN A 16 2.75 -0.94 14.74
C ASN A 16 2.84 -2.41 14.29
N GLU A 17 2.13 -2.81 13.22
CA GLU A 17 2.10 -4.23 12.81
C GLU A 17 3.36 -4.63 12.01
N PHE A 18 3.76 -3.83 11.02
CA PHE A 18 4.81 -4.21 10.06
C PHE A 18 6.08 -3.37 10.12
N SER A 19 6.25 -2.57 11.18
CA SER A 19 7.50 -1.85 11.49
C SER A 19 8.04 -1.01 10.33
N GLY A 20 7.16 -0.33 9.60
CA GLY A 20 7.49 0.56 8.50
C GLY A 20 7.49 -0.07 7.10
N SER A 21 7.26 -1.39 6.97
CA SER A 21 7.22 -2.04 5.65
C SER A 21 5.96 -1.69 4.88
N TYR A 22 6.14 -0.98 3.75
CA TYR A 22 5.03 -0.58 2.90
C TYR A 22 4.39 -1.78 2.19
N ILE A 23 5.20 -2.66 1.59
CA ILE A 23 4.69 -3.79 0.84
C ILE A 23 3.86 -4.74 1.71
N MET A 24 4.27 -4.97 2.96
CA MET A 24 3.51 -5.79 3.92
C MET A 24 2.24 -5.07 4.39
N SER A 25 2.33 -3.77 4.68
CA SER A 25 1.18 -2.99 5.17
C SER A 25 0.10 -2.82 4.10
N ILE A 26 0.50 -2.57 2.86
CA ILE A 26 -0.42 -2.45 1.71
C ILE A 26 -1.07 -3.81 1.43
N ALA A 27 -0.30 -4.89 1.43
CA ALA A 27 -0.84 -6.24 1.29
C ALA A 27 -1.83 -6.58 2.41
N ALA A 28 -1.52 -6.19 3.66
CA ALA A 28 -2.38 -6.43 4.82
C ALA A 28 -3.66 -5.58 4.79
N TYR A 29 -3.59 -4.35 4.26
CA TYR A 29 -4.77 -3.51 4.09
C TYR A 29 -5.78 -4.13 3.12
N ASN A 30 -5.30 -4.83 2.07
CA ASN A 30 -6.17 -5.49 1.08
C ASN A 30 -6.59 -6.92 1.49
N ALA A 31 -5.66 -7.73 1.99
CA ALA A 31 -5.87 -9.17 2.23
C ALA A 31 -5.98 -9.55 3.72
N GLY A 32 -5.74 -8.61 4.63
CA GLY A 32 -5.72 -8.80 6.07
C GLY A 32 -4.35 -9.20 6.62
N ALA A 33 -3.98 -8.63 7.77
CA ALA A 33 -2.67 -8.87 8.43
C ALA A 33 -2.40 -10.34 8.74
N SER A 34 -3.42 -11.12 9.10
CA SER A 34 -3.28 -12.55 9.36
C SER A 34 -2.77 -13.34 8.16
N ARG A 35 -3.15 -12.97 6.92
CA ARG A 35 -2.63 -13.63 5.71
C ARG A 35 -1.19 -13.23 5.45
N VAL A 36 -0.85 -11.95 5.60
CA VAL A 36 0.52 -11.46 5.42
C VAL A 36 1.48 -12.17 6.37
N ARG A 37 1.10 -12.38 7.64
CA ARG A 37 1.92 -13.15 8.59
C ARG A 37 2.13 -14.61 8.16
N GLN A 38 1.11 -15.25 7.58
CA GLN A 38 1.25 -16.58 6.99
C GLN A 38 2.23 -16.57 5.82
N TRP A 39 2.13 -15.59 4.92
CA TRP A 39 3.03 -15.45 3.77
C TRP A 39 4.48 -15.16 4.20
N VAL A 40 4.69 -14.37 5.25
CA VAL A 40 6.01 -14.17 5.86
C VAL A 40 6.60 -15.48 6.35
N THR A 41 5.77 -16.33 6.96
CA THR A 41 6.20 -17.65 7.46
C THR A 41 6.54 -18.58 6.29
N GLN A 42 5.79 -18.49 5.18
CA GLN A 42 5.91 -19.39 4.03
C GLN A 42 7.02 -18.98 3.03
N TYR A 43 7.18 -17.69 2.80
CA TYR A 43 8.07 -17.12 1.76
C TYR A 43 9.25 -16.34 2.34
N GLY A 44 9.28 -16.15 3.66
CA GLY A 44 10.27 -15.34 4.35
C GLY A 44 9.81 -13.91 4.60
N ASP A 45 10.53 -13.23 5.49
CA ASP A 45 10.25 -11.84 5.84
C ASP A 45 10.89 -10.91 4.80
N PRO A 46 10.12 -10.14 4.01
CA PRO A 46 10.68 -9.28 2.97
C PRO A 46 11.40 -8.04 3.52
N ARG A 47 11.43 -7.86 4.85
CA ARG A 47 12.28 -6.88 5.54
C ARG A 47 13.68 -7.42 5.81
N SER A 48 13.88 -8.73 5.65
CA SER A 48 15.19 -9.38 5.73
C SER A 48 15.99 -9.16 4.46
N THR A 49 17.31 -9.03 4.58
CA THR A 49 18.20 -8.98 3.41
C THR A 49 18.27 -10.32 2.65
N ALA A 50 17.70 -11.38 3.22
CA ALA A 50 17.68 -12.71 2.62
C ALA A 50 16.50 -12.95 1.67
N VAL A 51 15.55 -12.02 1.60
CA VAL A 51 14.33 -12.14 0.80
C VAL A 51 14.27 -10.96 -0.15
N ASP A 52 14.18 -11.23 -1.45
CA ASP A 52 13.95 -10.18 -2.43
C ASP A 52 12.49 -9.69 -2.31
N PRO A 53 12.26 -8.37 -2.14
CA PRO A 53 10.91 -7.84 -1.94
C PRO A 53 10.01 -8.01 -3.17
N ILE A 54 10.57 -8.04 -4.38
CA ILE A 54 9.83 -8.26 -5.62
C ILE A 54 9.38 -9.72 -5.69
N ASP A 55 10.29 -10.67 -5.45
CA ASP A 55 9.94 -12.09 -5.41
C ASP A 55 8.89 -12.40 -4.33
N TRP A 56 8.97 -11.73 -3.18
CA TRP A 56 7.97 -11.85 -2.12
C TRP A 56 6.59 -11.36 -2.57
N ILE A 57 6.51 -10.21 -3.27
CA ILE A 57 5.26 -9.70 -3.84
C ILE A 57 4.72 -10.70 -4.87
N GLU A 58 5.55 -11.22 -5.77
CA GLU A 58 5.13 -12.18 -6.80
C GLU A 58 4.66 -13.53 -6.22
N SER A 59 5.14 -13.87 -5.02
CA SER A 59 4.72 -15.07 -4.28
C SER A 59 3.34 -14.95 -3.62
N ILE A 60 2.76 -13.75 -3.52
CA ILE A 60 1.41 -13.56 -2.96
C ILE A 60 0.39 -14.34 -3.80
N PRO A 61 -0.41 -15.26 -3.20
CA PRO A 61 -1.29 -16.16 -3.98
C PRO A 61 -2.43 -15.47 -4.73
N PHE A 62 -2.83 -14.28 -4.29
CA PHE A 62 -3.94 -13.54 -4.88
C PHE A 62 -3.42 -12.52 -5.89
N SER A 63 -3.70 -12.76 -7.17
CA SER A 63 -3.31 -11.86 -8.26
C SER A 63 -3.86 -10.44 -8.09
N GLU A 64 -5.08 -10.31 -7.55
CA GLU A 64 -5.67 -9.01 -7.20
C GLU A 64 -4.82 -8.28 -6.16
N THR A 65 -4.42 -8.97 -5.08
CA THR A 65 -3.57 -8.38 -4.03
C THR A 65 -2.19 -8.01 -4.57
N ARG A 66 -1.57 -8.83 -5.44
CA ARG A 66 -0.32 -8.49 -6.12
C ARG A 66 -0.44 -7.19 -6.91
N ASN A 67 -1.45 -7.13 -7.77
CA ASN A 67 -1.69 -5.95 -8.59
C ASN A 67 -2.00 -4.72 -7.74
N TYR A 68 -2.73 -4.89 -6.63
CA TYR A 68 -3.02 -3.82 -5.69
C TYR A 68 -1.74 -3.26 -5.07
N VAL A 69 -0.84 -4.11 -4.56
CA VAL A 69 0.45 -3.67 -4.00
C VAL A 69 1.26 -2.89 -5.03
N GLN A 70 1.42 -3.43 -6.24
CA GLN A 70 2.17 -2.78 -7.33
C GLN A 70 1.58 -1.40 -7.66
N ARG A 71 0.25 -1.30 -7.84
CA ARG A 71 -0.44 -0.05 -8.16
C ARG A 71 -0.35 0.99 -7.06
N VAL A 72 -0.43 0.59 -5.80
CA VAL A 72 -0.31 1.54 -4.67
C VAL A 72 1.12 2.06 -4.57
N MET A 73 2.12 1.19 -4.75
CA MET A 73 3.53 1.60 -4.76
C MET A 73 3.85 2.55 -5.92
N GLU A 74 3.33 2.30 -7.12
CA GLU A 74 3.46 3.22 -8.26
C GLU A 74 2.79 4.57 -7.98
N ASN A 75 1.56 4.56 -7.48
CA ASN A 75 0.82 5.78 -7.19
C ASN A 75 1.45 6.61 -6.07
N LEU A 76 2.14 5.98 -5.11
CA LEU A 76 2.83 6.69 -4.02
C LEU A 76 3.82 7.73 -4.57
N GLU A 77 4.60 7.36 -5.59
CA GLU A 77 5.56 8.25 -6.24
C GLU A 77 4.86 9.41 -6.96
N VAL A 78 3.76 9.10 -7.65
CA VAL A 78 2.94 10.11 -8.33
C VAL A 78 2.40 11.13 -7.33
N TYR A 79 1.88 10.69 -6.20
CA TYR A 79 1.33 11.59 -5.18
C TYR A 79 2.42 12.38 -4.44
N ARG A 80 3.61 11.81 -4.22
CA ARG A 80 4.73 12.56 -3.63
C ARG A 80 5.11 13.78 -4.47
N GLY A 81 5.29 13.60 -5.78
CA GLY A 81 5.59 14.72 -6.68
C GLY A 81 4.46 15.75 -6.78
N ARG A 82 3.20 15.30 -6.76
CA ARG A 82 2.04 16.22 -6.77
C ARG A 82 1.93 17.05 -5.50
N LEU A 83 2.19 16.45 -4.33
CA LEU A 83 2.05 17.11 -3.04
C LEU A 83 3.24 18.00 -2.68
N SER A 84 4.45 17.66 -3.13
CA SER A 84 5.63 18.52 -2.96
C SER A 84 5.58 19.76 -3.87
N GLY A 85 4.79 19.70 -4.96
CA GLY A 85 4.76 20.75 -5.98
C GLY A 85 6.03 20.82 -6.82
N GLN A 86 6.92 19.82 -6.71
CA GLN A 86 8.21 19.75 -7.38
C GLN A 86 8.47 18.33 -7.90
N THR A 87 9.40 18.20 -8.84
CA THR A 87 9.87 16.89 -9.29
C THR A 87 10.67 16.21 -8.18
N GLU A 88 10.07 15.25 -7.50
CA GLU A 88 10.75 14.39 -6.54
C GLU A 88 11.54 13.28 -7.26
N PRO A 89 12.74 12.92 -6.78
CA PRO A 89 13.41 11.71 -7.22
C PRO A 89 12.53 10.49 -6.92
N VAL A 90 12.47 9.55 -7.86
CA VAL A 90 11.75 8.27 -7.68
C VAL A 90 12.49 7.43 -6.64
N ARG A 91 11.75 6.92 -5.63
CA ARG A 91 12.30 6.18 -4.48
C ARG A 91 11.74 4.75 -4.34
N ILE A 92 11.22 4.17 -5.42
CA ILE A 92 10.57 2.85 -5.41
C ILE A 92 11.43 1.80 -4.71
N GLU A 93 12.72 1.69 -5.06
CA GLU A 93 13.62 0.72 -4.44
C GLU A 93 13.72 0.91 -2.92
N ALA A 94 13.86 2.15 -2.46
CA ALA A 94 13.94 2.48 -1.04
C ALA A 94 12.63 2.18 -0.30
N ASP A 95 11.48 2.30 -0.97
CA ASP A 95 10.18 1.97 -0.40
C ASP A 95 9.90 0.47 -0.36
N LEU A 96 10.37 -0.29 -1.36
CA LEU A 96 10.24 -1.74 -1.40
C LEU A 96 10.96 -2.41 -0.22
N VAL A 97 12.16 -1.93 0.11
CA VAL A 97 12.97 -2.45 1.23
C VAL A 97 12.74 -1.70 2.55
N ARG A 98 11.74 -0.82 2.61
CA ARG A 98 11.54 0.07 3.75
C ARG A 98 11.30 -0.74 5.03
N TYR A 99 12.12 -0.47 6.05
CA TYR A 99 12.00 -1.04 7.38
C TYR A 99 12.51 -0.04 8.42
N ARG A 100 11.77 0.14 9.51
CA ARG A 100 12.09 1.10 10.58
C ARG A 100 12.53 0.43 11.89
N GLY A 101 12.72 -0.89 11.92
CA GLY A 101 13.24 -1.54 13.11
C GLY A 101 14.74 -1.26 13.31
N ALA A 102 15.16 -1.25 14.57
CA ALA A 102 16.52 -0.87 14.96
C ALA A 102 17.59 -1.91 14.59
N THR A 103 17.20 -3.16 14.33
CA THR A 103 18.11 -4.28 14.08
C THR A 103 17.82 -4.89 12.71
N PRO A 104 18.84 -5.12 11.86
CA PRO A 104 18.65 -5.86 10.62
C PRO A 104 17.99 -7.21 10.89
N ILE A 105 16.96 -7.55 10.10
CA ILE A 105 16.39 -8.89 10.14
C ILE A 105 17.33 -9.79 9.34
N THR A 106 18.12 -10.61 10.03
CA THR A 106 19.08 -11.54 9.40
C THR A 106 18.50 -12.95 9.24
N THR A 107 17.22 -13.15 9.60
CA THR A 107 16.57 -14.45 9.44
C THR A 107 16.61 -14.86 7.97
N PRO A 108 17.25 -16.00 7.64
CA PRO A 108 17.30 -16.48 6.27
C PRO A 108 15.90 -16.86 5.79
N ALA A 109 15.67 -16.76 4.48
CA ALA A 109 14.43 -17.22 3.87
C ALA A 109 14.14 -18.69 4.26
N PRO A 110 12.87 -19.07 4.44
CA PRO A 110 12.52 -20.46 4.68
C PRO A 110 13.06 -21.33 3.53
N SER A 111 13.57 -22.51 3.85
CA SER A 111 14.00 -23.47 2.83
C SER A 111 12.80 -23.79 1.91
N PRO A 112 12.99 -23.85 0.58
CA PRO A 112 11.91 -24.21 -0.33
C PRO A 112 11.45 -25.64 -0.04
N SER A 113 10.33 -25.80 0.65
CA SER A 113 9.66 -27.10 0.74
C SER A 113 9.05 -27.41 -0.64
N PRO A 114 9.42 -28.54 -1.29
CA PRO A 114 8.69 -28.96 -2.48
C PRO A 114 7.25 -29.33 -2.10
N SER A 115 6.30 -28.78 -2.86
CA SER A 115 4.91 -29.27 -3.01
C SER A 115 3.85 -28.83 -1.98
N ASN A 116 3.17 -27.72 -2.28
CA ASN A 116 1.71 -27.64 -2.52
C ASN A 116 1.31 -26.14 -2.51
N VAL A 117 1.54 -25.43 -3.61
CA VAL A 117 0.75 -24.23 -3.89
C VAL A 117 -0.54 -24.75 -4.51
N PRO A 118 -1.70 -24.65 -3.85
CA PRO A 118 -2.96 -24.90 -4.54
C PRO A 118 -3.02 -23.89 -5.69
N LEU A 119 -3.03 -24.40 -6.92
CA LEU A 119 -3.43 -23.61 -8.07
C LEU A 119 -4.80 -23.06 -7.72
N ALA A 120 -4.90 -21.75 -7.45
CA ALA A 120 -6.21 -21.14 -7.21
C ALA A 120 -7.09 -21.49 -8.42
N PRO A 121 -8.31 -22.00 -8.24
CA PRO A 121 -9.19 -22.22 -9.37
C PRO A 121 -9.44 -20.88 -10.07
N PRO A 122 -9.66 -20.85 -11.40
CA PRO A 122 -9.99 -19.62 -12.09
C PRO A 122 -11.26 -19.03 -11.45
N SER A 123 -11.13 -17.87 -10.83
CA SER A 123 -12.27 -17.18 -10.21
C SER A 123 -13.23 -16.76 -11.32
N LEU A 124 -14.43 -17.35 -11.31
CA LEU A 124 -15.57 -16.85 -12.06
C LEU A 124 -15.88 -15.44 -11.57
N ALA A 125 -16.00 -14.52 -12.52
CA ALA A 125 -16.24 -13.10 -12.34
C ALA A 125 -17.20 -12.74 -11.19
N SER A 126 -16.81 -11.74 -10.40
CA SER A 126 -17.76 -10.81 -9.78
C SER A 126 -17.44 -9.40 -10.28
N PRO A 127 -18.44 -8.59 -10.65
CA PRO A 127 -18.21 -7.32 -11.30
C PRO A 127 -17.61 -6.32 -10.32
N ALA A 128 -16.68 -5.52 -10.84
CA ALA A 128 -16.03 -4.41 -10.17
C ALA A 128 -17.01 -3.54 -9.38
N SER A 129 -16.79 -3.40 -8.07
CA SER A 129 -17.21 -2.17 -7.39
C SER A 129 -16.16 -1.11 -7.70
N ASN A 130 -16.31 -0.49 -8.87
CA ASN A 130 -15.64 0.75 -9.21
C ASN A 130 -16.23 1.85 -8.32
N ALA A 131 -15.83 1.92 -7.06
CA ALA A 131 -15.96 3.15 -6.30
C ALA A 131 -14.83 4.09 -6.76
N PRO A 132 -15.12 5.23 -7.39
CA PRO A 132 -14.08 6.16 -7.76
C PRO A 132 -13.39 6.63 -6.47
N VAL A 133 -12.06 6.60 -6.46
CA VAL A 133 -11.29 7.39 -5.49
C VAL A 133 -11.72 8.85 -5.72
N PRO A 134 -12.32 9.54 -4.75
CA PRO A 134 -12.72 10.93 -4.97
C PRO A 134 -11.46 11.74 -5.20
N ILE A 135 -11.36 12.32 -6.40
CA ILE A 135 -10.40 13.38 -6.69
C ILE A 135 -10.80 14.53 -5.76
N ALA A 136 -9.97 14.82 -4.76
CA ALA A 136 -10.15 15.99 -3.94
C ALA A 136 -9.96 17.24 -4.84
N THR A 137 -11.06 17.89 -5.20
CA THR A 137 -11.04 19.24 -5.77
C THR A 137 -10.39 20.16 -4.73
N PRO A 138 -9.41 21.01 -5.09
CA PRO A 138 -8.93 22.03 -4.16
C PRO A 138 -10.09 22.99 -3.87
N ALA A 139 -10.35 23.26 -2.59
CA ALA A 139 -11.38 24.20 -2.16
C ALA A 139 -11.02 25.61 -2.66
N GLU A 140 -11.86 26.15 -3.55
CA GLU A 140 -11.80 27.53 -4.00
C GLU A 140 -12.19 28.46 -2.85
N GLY A 141 -11.31 29.41 -2.54
CA GLY A 141 -11.44 30.32 -1.42
C GLY A 141 -12.67 31.22 -1.55
N ALA A 142 -13.33 31.40 -0.41
CA ALA A 142 -14.38 32.38 -0.23
C ALA A 142 -13.84 33.81 -0.46
N MET A 143 -14.40 34.53 -1.42
CA MET A 143 -14.53 35.99 -1.35
C MET A 143 -16.01 36.33 -1.24
N ALA A 144 -16.33 37.08 -0.19
CA ALA A 144 -17.64 37.50 0.27
C ALA A 144 -18.37 38.44 -0.73
N PRO A 145 -19.70 38.62 -0.60
CA PRO A 145 -20.48 39.46 -1.51
C PRO A 145 -20.30 40.96 -1.19
N VAL A 146 -20.14 41.78 -2.23
CA VAL A 146 -20.37 43.22 -2.12
C VAL A 146 -21.87 43.47 -2.18
N VAL A 147 -22.37 44.15 -1.16
CA VAL A 147 -23.75 44.61 -1.00
C VAL A 147 -23.95 45.80 -1.93
N GLU A 148 -24.83 45.70 -2.93
CA GLU A 148 -25.42 46.90 -3.54
C GLU A 148 -26.72 47.23 -2.82
N ALA A 149 -26.70 48.34 -2.10
CA ALA A 149 -27.88 49.05 -1.62
C ALA A 149 -27.74 50.49 -2.11
N GLY A 150 -28.70 50.97 -2.90
CA GLY A 150 -28.74 52.35 -3.37
C GLY A 150 -29.78 52.59 -4.45
N ASP A 151 -31.07 52.62 -4.05
CA ASP A 151 -32.11 53.38 -4.75
C ASP A 151 -31.78 54.87 -4.63
N ASN A 152 -31.64 55.59 -5.75
CA ASN A 152 -32.26 56.91 -6.06
C ASN A 152 -31.88 57.39 -7.47
#